data_AF-A0A358M9S7-F1
#
_entry.id   AF-A0A358M9S7-F1
#
_cell.length_a   1.000
_cell.length_b   1.000
_cell.length_c   1.000
_cell.angle_alpha   90.00
_cell.angle_beta   90.00
_cell.angle_gamma   90.00
#
_symmetry.space_group_name_H-M   'P 1'
#
loop_
_entity.id
_entity.type
_entity.pdbx_description
1 polymer ?
#
loop_
_entity_poly.entity_id
_entity_poly.type
_entity_poly.pdbx_seq_one_letter_code
_entity_poly.pdbx_strand_id
1 'polypeptide(L)'
;MRIAVLALQGAFIEHEQMLSRLGVPSVEIRQKKDLEQSFDGMIIPGGESTVQGKLMRELGLYEPLKNRITAGLPVFGTCAGLLLLAKKIQNDARLHFATM
;
A
#
# COMPACT_ATOMS: atom_id res chain seq x y z
N MET A 1 -16.59 6.76 2.92
CA MET A 1 -15.56 5.91 2.29
C MET A 1 -14.38 6.78 1.92
N ARG A 2 -13.21 6.53 2.51
CA ARG A 2 -11.95 7.21 2.22
C ARG A 2 -10.85 6.20 1.98
N ILE A 3 -10.06 6.37 0.93
CA ILE A 3 -9.07 5.38 0.49
C ILE A 3 -7.66 5.91 0.72
N ALA A 4 -6.86 5.17 1.48
CA ALA A 4 -5.45 5.44 1.62
C ALA A 4 -4.69 5.01 0.35
N VAL A 5 -3.69 5.79 -0.08
CA VAL A 5 -2.78 5.45 -1.17
C VAL A 5 -1.37 5.47 -0.62
N LEU A 6 -0.65 4.35 -0.75
CA LEU A 6 0.76 4.28 -0.32
C LEU A 6 1.63 5.13 -1.26
N ALA A 7 2.07 6.30 -0.80
CA ALA A 7 2.74 7.33 -1.62
C ALA A 7 4.24 7.41 -1.33
N LEU A 8 4.90 6.25 -1.24
CA LEU A 8 6.35 6.15 -1.01
C LEU A 8 7.16 6.18 -2.31
N GLN A 9 6.67 5.47 -3.32
CA GLN A 9 7.27 5.36 -4.65
C GLN A 9 6.22 4.81 -5.61
N GLY A 10 6.29 5.19 -6.88
CA GLY A 10 5.45 4.62 -7.94
C GLY A 10 4.28 5.52 -8.35
N ALA A 11 3.30 4.94 -9.04
CA ALA A 11 2.21 5.65 -9.71
C ALA A 11 1.03 5.99 -8.76
N PHE A 12 1.30 6.62 -7.61
CA PHE A 12 0.26 6.97 -6.63
C PHE A 12 -0.66 8.08 -7.14
N ILE A 13 -0.13 9.06 -7.89
CA ILE A 13 -0.89 10.22 -8.41
C ILE A 13 -2.00 9.75 -9.35
N GLU A 14 -1.74 8.77 -10.21
CA GLU A 14 -2.72 8.22 -11.15
C GLU A 14 -3.89 7.55 -10.41
N HIS A 15 -3.61 6.87 -9.30
CA HIS A 15 -4.64 6.28 -8.44
C HIS A 15 -5.48 7.35 -7.77
N GLU A 16 -4.88 8.42 -7.25
CA GLU A 16 -5.61 9.54 -6.66
C GLU A 16 -6.49 10.28 -7.68
N GLN A 17 -5.97 10.49 -8.89
CA GLN A 17 -6.74 11.08 -9.99
C GLN A 17 -7.94 10.21 -10.36
N MET A 18 -7.77 8.89 -10.38
CA MET A 18 -8.88 7.95 -10.64
C MET A 18 -9.91 8.00 -9.52
N LEU A 19 -9.49 7.96 -8.25
CA LEU A 19 -10.39 8.07 -7.10
C LEU A 19 -11.16 9.41 -7.12
N SER A 20 -10.49 10.51 -7.44
CA SER A 20 -11.09 11.83 -7.59
C SER A 20 -12.16 11.87 -8.69
N ARG A 21 -11.89 11.27 -9.86
CA ARG A 21 -12.88 11.13 -10.95
C ARG A 21 -14.11 10.33 -10.56
N LEU A 22 -13.95 9.37 -9.63
CA LEU A 22 -15.02 8.56 -9.08
C LEU A 22 -15.73 9.24 -7.87
N GLY A 23 -15.29 10.45 -7.48
CA GLY A 23 -15.84 11.15 -6.31
C GLY A 23 -15.44 10.53 -4.96
N VAL A 24 -14.40 9.70 -4.94
CA VAL A 24 -13.91 9.03 -3.72
C VAL A 24 -12.74 9.82 -3.13
N PRO A 25 -12.82 10.29 -1.87
CA PRO A 25 -11.71 10.99 -1.23
C PRO A 25 -10.54 10.04 -0.95
N SER A 26 -9.32 10.52 -1.22
CA SER A 26 -8.08 9.79 -0.95
C SER A 26 -7.22 10.47 0.12
N VAL A 27 -6.30 9.69 0.73
CA VAL A 27 -5.19 10.19 1.55
C VAL A 27 -3.91 9.50 1.21
N GLU A 28 -2.82 10.25 1.22
CA GLU A 28 -1.49 9.68 1.09
C GLU A 28 -0.99 9.12 2.43
N ILE A 29 -0.33 7.98 2.36
CA ILE A 29 0.48 7.44 3.45
C ILE A 29 1.94 7.53 3.02
N ARG A 30 2.66 8.49 3.60
CA ARG A 30 4.08 8.77 3.34
C ARG A 30 4.98 8.47 4.53
N GLN A 31 4.43 8.49 5.74
CA GLN A 31 5.15 8.33 7.00
C GLN A 31 4.22 7.81 8.10
N LYS A 32 4.79 7.34 9.20
CA LYS A 32 4.05 6.64 10.27
C LYS A 32 2.87 7.44 10.83
N LYS A 33 3.00 8.76 11.02
CA LYS A 33 1.92 9.62 11.53
C LYS A 33 0.70 9.67 10.61
N ASP A 34 0.89 9.46 9.30
CA ASP A 34 -0.22 9.51 8.34
C ASP A 34 -1.20 8.36 8.55
N LEU A 35 -0.78 7.29 9.25
CA LEU A 35 -1.64 6.18 9.65
C LEU A 35 -2.68 6.57 10.72
N GLU A 36 -2.52 7.71 11.39
CA GLU A 36 -3.50 8.24 12.35
C GLU A 36 -4.76 8.75 11.63
N GLN A 37 -4.67 9.03 10.34
CA GLN A 37 -5.82 9.37 9.52
C GLN A 37 -6.77 8.16 9.39
N SER A 38 -8.08 8.41 9.47
CA SER A 38 -9.08 7.39 9.20
C SER A 38 -9.21 7.10 7.71
N PHE A 39 -9.28 5.82 7.35
CA PHE A 39 -9.53 5.34 6.00
C PHE A 39 -10.15 3.94 6.05
N ASP A 40 -10.95 3.63 5.04
CA ASP A 40 -11.77 2.41 4.97
C ASP A 40 -11.13 1.32 4.11
N GLY A 41 -10.10 1.67 3.33
CA GLY A 41 -9.35 0.75 2.47
C GLY A 41 -8.05 1.40 2.02
N MET A 42 -7.18 0.61 1.39
CA MET A 42 -5.88 1.07 0.92
C MET A 42 -5.58 0.59 -0.52
N ILE A 43 -4.95 1.46 -1.31
CA ILE A 43 -4.30 1.12 -2.57
C ILE A 43 -2.79 1.08 -2.35
N ILE A 44 -2.17 0.01 -2.83
CA ILE A 44 -0.72 -0.10 -2.96
C ILE A 44 -0.39 -0.01 -4.46
N PRO A 45 0.19 1.10 -4.94
CA PRO A 45 0.37 1.36 -6.35
C PRO A 45 1.48 0.50 -6.97
N GLY A 46 1.49 0.44 -8.30
CA GLY A 46 2.61 -0.10 -9.06
C GLY A 46 3.87 0.76 -8.90
N GLY A 47 5.03 0.19 -9.24
CA GLY A 47 6.34 0.78 -8.99
C GLY A 47 7.40 -0.31 -8.93
N GLU A 48 8.33 -0.19 -7.99
CA GLU A 48 9.35 -1.20 -7.71
C GLU A 48 9.14 -1.77 -6.29
N SER A 49 8.75 -3.04 -6.19
CA SER A 49 8.36 -3.68 -4.92
C SER A 49 9.52 -3.74 -3.91
N THR A 50 10.74 -3.92 -4.39
CA THR A 50 11.98 -3.89 -3.58
C THR A 50 12.18 -2.54 -2.90
N VAL A 51 12.02 -1.43 -3.64
CA VAL A 51 12.16 -0.07 -3.13
C VAL A 51 11.03 0.29 -2.19
N GLN A 52 9.78 0.05 -2.58
CA GLN A 52 8.63 0.27 -1.70
C GLN A 52 8.77 -0.53 -0.39
N GLY A 53 9.18 -1.80 -0.49
CA GLY A 53 9.44 -2.66 0.65
C GLY A 53 10.52 -2.14 1.59
N LYS A 54 11.62 -1.61 1.04
CA LYS A 54 12.69 -0.97 1.80
C LYS A 54 12.18 0.28 2.53
N LEU A 55 11.56 1.21 1.80
CA LEU A 55 11.05 2.46 2.35
C LEU A 55 10.00 2.23 3.45
N MET A 56 9.08 1.27 3.26
CA MET A 56 8.10 0.92 4.30
C MET A 56 8.74 0.47 5.61
N ARG A 57 9.88 -0.24 5.55
CA ARG A 57 10.60 -0.67 6.75
C ARG A 57 11.36 0.48 7.39
N GLU A 58 12.09 1.27 6.59
CA GLU A 58 12.85 2.44 7.07
C GLU A 58 11.94 3.49 7.73
N LEU A 59 10.74 3.69 7.23
CA LEU A 59 9.76 4.64 7.75
C LEU A 59 8.88 4.07 8.87
N GLY A 60 9.12 2.82 9.30
CA GLY A 60 8.34 2.18 10.36
C GLY A 60 6.86 1.95 10.01
N LEU A 61 6.54 1.88 8.71
CA LEU A 61 5.19 1.68 8.18
C LEU A 61 4.83 0.20 8.04
N TYR A 62 5.82 -0.66 7.86
CA TYR A 62 5.62 -2.07 7.53
C TYR A 62 4.76 -2.82 8.56
N GLU A 63 5.15 -2.85 9.84
CA GLU A 63 4.41 -3.60 10.88
C GLU A 63 2.99 -3.07 11.08
N PRO A 64 2.75 -1.75 11.25
CA PRO A 64 1.39 -1.21 11.37
C PRO A 64 0.49 -1.54 10.17
N LEU A 65 1.02 -1.43 8.94
CA LEU A 65 0.26 -1.75 7.74
C LEU A 65 -0.06 -3.24 7.69
N LYS A 66 0.93 -4.10 7.91
CA LYS A 66 0.71 -5.55 7.92
C LYS A 66 -0.40 -5.94 8.90
N ASN A 67 -0.36 -5.40 10.12
CA ASN A 67 -1.36 -5.67 11.15
C ASN A 67 -2.77 -5.20 10.77
N ARG A 68 -2.90 -4.02 10.11
CA ARG A 68 -4.21 -3.55 9.62
C ARG A 68 -4.75 -4.44 8.51
N ILE A 69 -3.89 -4.87 7.59
CA ILE A 69 -4.28 -5.76 6.48
C ILE A 69 -4.73 -7.11 7.00
N THR A 70 -3.98 -7.72 7.93
CA THR A 70 -4.36 -9.00 8.53
C THR A 70 -5.61 -8.87 9.42
N ALA A 71 -5.87 -7.70 10.00
CA ALA A 71 -7.09 -7.40 10.74
C ALA A 71 -8.32 -7.12 9.84
N GLY A 72 -8.17 -7.19 8.51
CA GLY A 72 -9.29 -7.11 7.56
C GLY A 72 -9.43 -5.79 6.81
N LEU A 73 -8.44 -4.88 6.87
CA LEU A 73 -8.41 -3.70 6.01
C LEU A 73 -8.41 -4.15 4.52
N PRO A 74 -9.41 -3.75 3.71
CA PRO A 74 -9.41 -4.03 2.28
C PRO A 74 -8.22 -3.36 1.59
N VAL A 75 -7.46 -4.14 0.81
CA VAL A 75 -6.31 -3.62 0.06
C VAL A 75 -6.40 -3.99 -1.40
N PHE A 76 -6.17 -3.00 -2.26
CA PHE A 76 -6.00 -3.18 -3.68
C PHE A 76 -4.52 -2.96 -4.06
N GLY A 77 -3.80 -4.05 -4.27
CA GLY A 77 -2.43 -4.02 -4.81
C GLY A 77 -2.42 -4.06 -6.33
N THR A 78 -1.72 -3.11 -6.97
CA THR A 78 -1.54 -3.10 -8.43
C THR A 78 -0.08 -3.29 -8.81
N CYS A 79 0.21 -4.16 -9.79
CA CYS A 79 1.58 -4.46 -10.24
C CYS A 79 2.53 -4.78 -9.06
N ALA A 80 3.49 -3.90 -8.74
CA ALA A 80 4.37 -4.06 -7.58
C ALA A 80 3.62 -4.20 -6.25
N GLY A 81 2.49 -3.50 -6.09
CA GLY A 81 1.64 -3.66 -4.91
C GLY A 81 1.08 -5.07 -4.75
N LEU A 82 0.82 -5.79 -5.84
CA LEU A 82 0.44 -7.20 -5.78
C LEU A 82 1.61 -8.08 -5.30
N LEU A 83 2.83 -7.83 -5.77
CA LEU A 83 4.03 -8.53 -5.29
C LEU A 83 4.24 -8.30 -3.78
N LEU A 84 3.95 -7.10 -3.27
CA LEU A 84 4.03 -6.82 -1.84
C LEU A 84 3.03 -7.65 -1.00
N LEU A 85 1.87 -7.97 -1.56
CA LEU A 85 0.80 -8.72 -0.87
C LEU A 85 0.97 -10.24 -1.00
N ALA A 86 1.61 -10.73 -2.07
CA ALA A 86 1.69 -12.14 -2.41
C ALA A 86 2.40 -13.00 -1.35
N LYS A 87 1.84 -14.19 -1.07
CA LYS A 87 2.47 -15.24 -0.25
C LYS A 87 3.59 -16.00 -0.95
N LYS A 88 3.65 -15.94 -2.29
CA LYS A 88 4.67 -16.62 -3.10
C LYS A 88 4.97 -15.79 -4.34
N ILE A 89 6.25 -15.63 -4.65
CA ILE A 89 6.74 -15.00 -5.87
C ILE A 89 7.56 -16.04 -6.63
N GLN A 90 7.36 -16.11 -7.95
CA GLN A 90 8.14 -17.03 -8.78
C GLN A 90 9.57 -16.52 -8.92
N ASN A 91 10.55 -17.40 -8.71
CA ASN A 91 11.99 -17.10 -8.81
C ASN A 91 12.51 -16.03 -7.84
N ASP A 92 11.76 -15.72 -6.77
CA ASP A 92 12.20 -14.82 -5.70
C ASP A 92 11.66 -15.32 -4.35
N ALA A 93 12.55 -15.52 -3.38
CA ALA A 93 12.19 -15.96 -2.03
C ALA A 93 11.81 -14.79 -1.12
N ARG A 94 12.03 -13.54 -1.54
CA ARG A 94 11.71 -12.35 -0.75
C ARG A 94 10.20 -12.16 -0.72
N LEU A 95 9.67 -12.02 0.49
CA LEU A 95 8.27 -11.71 0.73
C LEU A 95 8.20 -10.41 1.54
N HIS A 96 7.15 -9.64 1.30
CA HIS A 96 6.83 -8.46 2.09
C HIS A 96 5.67 -8.77 3.04
N PHE A 97 4.45 -8.35 2.72
CA PHE A 97 3.31 -8.56 3.61
C PHE A 97 2.89 -10.03 3.68
N ALA A 98 2.88 -10.74 2.54
CA ALA A 98 2.43 -12.13 2.43
C ALA A 98 1.02 -12.36 3.01
N THR A 99 0.11 -11.43 2.73
CA THR A 99 -1.27 -11.43 3.25
C THR A 99 -2.28 -12.02 2.27
N MET A 100 -1.92 -12.17 0.99
CA MET A 100 -2.77 -12.76 -0.06
C MET A 100 -2.15 -14.02 -0.65
#